data_AF-A0A143Q414-F1
#
_entry.id   AF-A0A143Q414-F1
#
_cell.length_a   1.000
_cell.length_b   1.000
_cell.length_c   1.000
_cell.angle_alpha   90.00
_cell.angle_beta   90.00
_cell.angle_gamma   90.00
#
_symmetry.space_group_name_H-M   'P 1'
#
loop_
_entity.id
_entity.type
_entity.pdbx_description
1 polymer ?
#
loop_
_entity_poly.entity_id
_entity_poly.type
_entity_poly.pdbx_seq_one_letter_code
_entity_poly.pdbx_strand_id
1 'polypeptide(L)'
;MTSKTKSFFVLWNGSDDTMPRDERKSLIDATANGLVEPGSWSFGRGYGDPERGDRVYLLRTGNDRGLIGSATIVEDGVYEDHHWSGEGVAYYVELLWDVMLDDEDRIPTDVLDVALPEHHFPVLGSGTRIKEPSASDLAELWEQHLSDLSRRTGNPWMGGRPTTAERRSGPIPLQRSHVRHYDVTGFAGGSAARAEAEAVERLAEFLRHSGSELSGYRMVPGPGLAPLLADLYDRTNNVLYEAKASSSREAVRMALGQLMDYRRFVIEDPELAVLLPDRPSADLVELLAEHRVRCVVPTSSGTFEDVEPAPSTDEGRLVAACRNLGDPAHWFRPLRYRDGLALAIIDSIQSTGAHYTSVRNVLDRYRAVRGEAAATDGTEKLLETFDAAGGADQWATTIGNRKPASTRAGASLKATVIEQVARALTAVGVRTAEDLRDAVADRGDGGERYARVKNAWTSVEAQSSGITWNYALMLIGIPGVKADRMVLKFVSDALGRTVTATEAAALVSGAASSMGVDVIDLDHAMWRFASGRLVENFTEPGEPNRA
;
A
#
# COMPACT_ATOMS: atom_id res chain seq x y z
N MET A 1 31.03 17.56 35.66
CA MET A 1 31.78 16.56 36.45
C MET A 1 31.50 15.23 35.79
N THR A 2 32.47 14.65 35.08
CA THR A 2 32.33 13.31 34.48
C THR A 2 32.22 12.31 35.62
N SER A 3 31.03 11.72 35.82
CA SER A 3 30.84 10.58 36.73
C SER A 3 31.87 9.52 36.35
N LYS A 4 32.65 9.04 37.33
CA LYS A 4 33.67 8.02 37.11
C LYS A 4 32.93 6.70 36.91
N THR A 5 33.04 6.10 35.72
CA THR A 5 32.38 4.83 35.37
C THR A 5 32.67 3.77 36.44
N LYS A 6 31.63 3.17 37.02
CA LYS A 6 31.75 2.12 38.03
C LYS A 6 31.88 0.76 37.34
N SER A 7 32.43 -0.22 38.05
CA SER A 7 32.56 -1.60 37.58
C SER A 7 31.94 -2.56 38.59
N PHE A 8 31.27 -3.59 38.10
CA PHE A 8 30.56 -4.58 38.93
C PHE A 8 30.84 -6.01 38.45
N PHE A 9 30.90 -6.94 39.39
CA PHE A 9 30.81 -8.37 39.10
C PHE A 9 29.36 -8.83 39.12
N VAL A 10 28.98 -9.60 38.10
CA VAL A 10 27.74 -10.39 38.08
C VAL A 10 28.10 -11.88 38.01
N LEU A 11 27.22 -12.72 38.55
CA LEU A 11 27.53 -14.13 38.76
C LEU A 11 26.67 -15.03 37.88
N TRP A 12 27.28 -16.08 37.35
CA TRP A 12 26.62 -17.21 36.69
C TRP A 12 27.11 -18.50 37.33
N ASN A 13 26.24 -19.47 37.58
CA ASN A 13 26.60 -20.77 38.20
C ASN A 13 26.91 -21.88 37.18
N GLY A 14 26.90 -21.56 35.89
CA GLY A 14 27.07 -22.57 34.84
C GLY A 14 25.81 -23.37 34.52
N SER A 15 24.63 -23.00 35.04
CA SER A 15 23.40 -23.74 34.80
C SER A 15 22.77 -23.39 33.46
N ASP A 16 22.28 -24.42 32.77
CA ASP A 16 21.52 -24.27 31.51
C ASP A 16 20.16 -23.58 31.75
N ASP A 17 19.64 -23.59 32.99
CA ASP A 17 18.38 -22.92 33.36
C ASP A 17 18.47 -21.38 33.29
N THR A 18 19.65 -20.81 33.53
CA THR A 18 19.85 -19.35 33.57
C THR A 18 20.47 -18.82 32.28
N MET A 19 21.22 -19.65 31.58
CA MET A 19 21.75 -19.34 30.25
C MET A 19 21.81 -20.63 29.43
N PRO A 20 20.75 -20.95 28.65
CA PRO A 20 20.69 -22.15 27.83
C PRO A 20 21.90 -22.28 26.89
N ARG A 21 22.37 -23.51 26.65
CA ARG A 21 23.59 -23.75 25.85
C ARG A 21 23.54 -23.15 24.45
N ASP A 22 22.39 -23.24 23.78
CA ASP A 22 22.23 -22.73 22.42
C ASP A 22 22.24 -21.19 22.39
N GLU A 23 21.67 -20.54 23.41
CA GLU A 23 21.74 -19.09 23.59
C GLU A 23 23.15 -18.64 23.93
N ARG A 24 23.84 -19.36 24.83
CA ARG A 24 25.24 -19.10 25.17
C ARG A 24 26.14 -19.20 23.95
N LYS A 25 25.99 -20.25 23.15
CA LYS A 25 26.77 -20.44 21.93
C LYS A 25 26.51 -19.31 20.93
N SER A 26 25.24 -18.93 20.75
CA SER A 26 24.87 -17.81 19.89
C SER A 26 25.48 -16.49 20.37
N LEU A 27 25.53 -16.26 21.68
CA LEU A 27 26.13 -15.08 22.30
C LEU A 27 27.65 -15.04 22.12
N ILE A 28 28.34 -16.17 22.29
CA ILE A 28 29.78 -16.30 22.00
C ILE A 28 30.04 -16.00 20.53
N ASP A 29 29.31 -16.64 19.62
CA ASP A 29 29.48 -16.46 18.18
C ASP A 29 29.21 -14.99 17.78
N ALA A 30 28.19 -14.35 18.34
CA ALA A 30 27.86 -12.96 18.07
C ALA A 30 28.97 -12.01 18.54
N THR A 31 29.40 -12.12 19.79
CA THR A 31 30.45 -11.26 20.36
C THR A 31 31.81 -11.50 19.73
N ALA A 32 32.13 -12.74 19.36
CA ALA A 32 33.32 -13.07 18.57
C ALA A 32 33.30 -12.45 17.17
N ASN A 33 32.13 -12.14 16.62
CA ASN A 33 31.99 -11.39 15.36
C ASN A 33 31.94 -9.86 15.58
N GLY A 34 32.17 -9.39 16.79
CA GLY A 34 32.15 -7.97 17.16
C GLY A 34 30.75 -7.38 17.34
N LEU A 35 29.74 -8.24 17.53
CA LEU A 35 28.38 -7.80 17.86
C LEU A 35 28.25 -7.61 19.37
N VAL A 36 27.46 -6.60 19.77
CA VAL A 36 27.04 -6.44 21.17
C VAL A 36 25.65 -7.01 21.33
N GLU A 37 25.42 -7.88 22.31
CA GLU A 37 24.13 -8.55 22.48
C GLU A 37 23.38 -8.03 23.71
N PRO A 38 22.11 -7.66 23.59
CA PRO A 38 21.31 -7.27 24.74
C PRO A 38 21.13 -8.46 25.68
N GLY A 39 21.01 -8.16 26.95
CA GLY A 39 20.61 -9.15 27.95
C GLY A 39 20.28 -8.47 29.25
N SER A 40 19.51 -9.15 30.09
CA SER A 40 19.30 -8.74 31.47
C SER A 40 20.06 -9.68 32.39
N TRP A 41 20.54 -9.14 33.51
CA TRP A 41 21.20 -9.98 34.51
C TRP A 41 20.77 -9.59 35.92
N SER A 42 20.68 -10.61 36.79
CA SER A 42 20.29 -10.38 38.17
C SER A 42 21.34 -9.53 38.88
N PHE A 43 20.85 -8.55 39.61
CA PHE A 43 21.63 -7.58 40.35
C PHE A 43 21.07 -7.59 41.78
N GLY A 44 21.86 -8.03 42.77
CA GLY A 44 21.32 -8.26 44.11
C GLY A 44 20.95 -6.96 44.85
N ARG A 45 20.63 -7.05 46.15
CA ARG A 45 20.33 -5.88 47.00
C ARG A 45 21.60 -5.22 47.58
N GLY A 46 21.78 -3.91 47.34
CA GLY A 46 22.66 -3.04 48.15
C GLY A 46 23.90 -2.43 47.48
N TYR A 47 23.92 -2.22 46.16
CA TYR A 47 25.19 -2.15 45.42
C TYR A 47 25.62 -0.81 44.79
N GLY A 48 24.97 0.31 45.10
CA GLY A 48 25.53 1.64 44.79
C GLY A 48 25.15 2.22 43.43
N ASP A 49 23.85 2.13 43.13
CA ASP A 49 23.14 2.86 42.07
C ASP A 49 23.78 2.68 40.69
N PRO A 50 23.54 1.54 39.98
CA PRO A 50 24.09 1.36 38.64
C PRO A 50 23.62 2.49 37.72
N GLU A 51 24.54 3.07 36.98
CA GLU A 51 24.29 4.14 36.01
C GLU A 51 24.57 3.62 34.60
N ARG A 52 23.86 4.18 33.63
CA ARG A 52 24.14 3.96 32.22
C ARG A 52 25.62 4.21 31.91
N GLY A 53 26.24 3.23 31.25
CA GLY A 53 27.66 3.27 30.89
C GLY A 53 28.58 2.58 31.89
N ASP A 54 28.10 2.18 33.07
CA ASP A 54 28.86 1.36 34.01
C ASP A 54 29.22 -0.01 33.40
N ARG A 55 30.36 -0.55 33.84
CA ARG A 55 30.90 -1.83 33.36
C ARG A 55 30.45 -2.99 34.22
N VAL A 56 30.16 -4.10 33.56
CA VAL A 56 29.79 -5.36 34.19
C VAL A 56 30.71 -6.47 33.69
N TYR A 57 31.14 -7.34 34.61
CA TYR A 57 32.03 -8.46 34.37
C TYR A 57 31.38 -9.75 34.87
N LEU A 58 31.20 -10.74 33.99
CA LEU A 58 30.51 -12.00 34.28
C LEU A 58 31.47 -13.06 34.80
N LEU A 59 31.32 -13.41 36.09
CA LEU A 59 32.06 -14.49 36.73
C LEU A 59 31.27 -15.79 36.69
N ARG A 60 31.86 -16.82 36.10
CA ARG A 60 31.41 -18.20 36.26
C ARG A 60 31.80 -18.73 37.64
N THR A 61 30.81 -19.26 38.34
CA THR A 61 30.88 -19.89 39.66
C THR A 61 30.54 -21.37 39.51
N GLY A 62 30.98 -22.21 40.45
CA GLY A 62 30.85 -23.68 40.34
C GLY A 62 32.10 -24.34 39.77
N ASN A 63 31.95 -25.14 38.71
CA ASN A 63 33.09 -25.72 37.98
C ASN A 63 33.67 -24.70 37.01
N ASP A 64 34.97 -24.84 36.71
CA ASP A 64 35.66 -23.96 35.75
C ASP A 64 35.48 -22.47 36.06
N ARG A 65 35.79 -22.13 37.30
CA ARG A 65 35.58 -20.77 37.83
C ARG A 65 36.50 -19.78 37.14
N GLY A 66 35.96 -18.62 36.80
CA GLY A 66 36.70 -17.59 36.11
C GLY A 66 35.81 -16.53 35.48
N LEU A 67 36.45 -15.49 34.97
CA LEU A 67 35.80 -14.41 34.22
C LEU A 67 35.59 -14.83 32.78
N ILE A 68 34.35 -14.73 32.32
CA ILE A 68 33.91 -15.23 31.01
C ILE A 68 33.23 -14.18 30.14
N GLY A 69 32.94 -12.98 30.63
CA GLY A 69 32.29 -11.98 29.79
C GLY A 69 32.32 -10.58 30.36
N SER A 70 32.02 -9.62 29.49
CA SER A 70 31.93 -8.21 29.84
C SER A 70 30.77 -7.53 29.14
N ALA A 71 30.18 -6.55 29.82
CA ALA A 71 28.98 -5.84 29.37
C ALA A 71 28.98 -4.37 29.82
N THR A 72 28.09 -3.58 29.23
CA THR A 72 27.77 -2.21 29.66
C THR A 72 26.32 -2.10 30.10
N ILE A 73 26.06 -1.40 31.21
CA ILE A 73 24.70 -1.08 31.66
C ILE A 73 24.06 -0.04 30.73
N VAL A 74 22.82 -0.28 30.29
CA VAL A 74 22.13 0.62 29.34
C VAL A 74 21.13 1.59 29.97
N GLU A 75 20.63 1.28 31.17
CA GLU A 75 19.66 2.11 31.89
C GLU A 75 20.13 2.44 33.31
N ASP A 76 19.66 3.57 33.84
CA ASP A 76 19.93 3.96 35.22
C ASP A 76 19.06 3.15 36.19
N GLY A 77 19.68 2.62 37.24
CA GLY A 77 19.01 1.87 38.29
C GLY A 77 18.79 0.40 37.98
N VAL A 78 17.91 -0.21 38.76
CA VAL A 78 17.52 -1.62 38.63
C VAL A 78 16.01 -1.71 38.49
N TYR A 79 15.52 -2.70 37.76
CA TYR A 79 14.09 -2.99 37.66
C TYR A 79 13.74 -4.29 38.39
N GLU A 80 12.47 -4.43 38.77
CA GLU A 80 11.96 -5.54 39.56
C GLU A 80 11.28 -6.57 38.65
N ASP A 81 11.66 -7.85 38.75
CA ASP A 81 11.04 -8.96 38.00
C ASP A 81 11.07 -10.28 38.79
N HIS A 82 10.45 -11.33 38.26
CA HIS A 82 10.41 -12.66 38.85
C HIS A 82 11.82 -13.21 39.11
N HIS A 83 12.01 -13.84 40.26
CA HIS A 83 13.27 -14.48 40.60
C HIS A 83 13.58 -15.63 39.63
N TRP A 84 14.81 -15.73 39.14
CA TRP A 84 15.25 -16.73 38.17
C TRP A 84 15.11 -18.19 38.65
N SER A 85 14.89 -18.41 39.95
CA SER A 85 14.62 -19.73 40.55
C SER A 85 13.14 -20.05 40.75
N GLY A 86 12.22 -19.18 40.31
CA GLY A 86 10.78 -19.41 40.33
C GLY A 86 10.02 -18.99 41.61
N GLU A 87 10.71 -18.62 42.69
CA GLU A 87 10.08 -18.11 43.92
C GLU A 87 10.57 -16.71 44.28
N GLY A 88 9.64 -15.77 44.45
CA GLY A 88 9.92 -14.40 44.88
C GLY A 88 10.29 -13.45 43.73
N VAL A 89 10.96 -12.36 44.11
CA VAL A 89 11.27 -11.22 43.25
C VAL A 89 12.77 -10.94 43.30
N ALA A 90 13.37 -10.69 42.14
CA ALA A 90 14.75 -10.26 41.98
C ALA A 90 14.82 -8.89 41.30
N TYR A 91 15.97 -8.24 41.44
CA TYR A 91 16.28 -7.02 40.70
C TYR A 91 17.21 -7.36 39.55
N TYR A 92 17.05 -6.64 38.45
CA TYR A 92 17.78 -6.84 37.21
C TYR A 92 18.32 -5.52 36.68
N VAL A 93 19.40 -5.62 35.92
CA VAL A 93 19.92 -4.54 35.08
C VAL A 93 19.84 -4.96 33.63
N GLU A 94 19.55 -4.01 32.76
CA GLU A 94 19.66 -4.17 31.32
C GLU A 94 21.12 -3.94 30.90
N LEU A 95 21.65 -4.84 30.08
CA LEU A 95 23.05 -4.91 29.68
C LEU A 95 23.19 -5.02 28.16
N LEU A 96 24.34 -4.58 27.66
CA LEU A 96 24.87 -4.96 26.36
C LEU A 96 26.16 -5.74 26.55
N TRP A 97 26.12 -7.05 26.32
CA TRP A 97 27.27 -7.94 26.31
C TRP A 97 28.17 -7.59 25.12
N ASP A 98 29.40 -7.19 25.40
CA ASP A 98 30.40 -6.89 24.36
C ASP A 98 31.36 -8.03 24.11
N VAL A 99 31.61 -8.87 25.11
CA VAL A 99 32.42 -10.08 24.96
C VAL A 99 31.82 -11.21 25.80
N MET A 100 31.69 -12.39 25.18
CA MET A 100 31.39 -13.64 25.87
C MET A 100 32.39 -14.71 25.41
N LEU A 101 33.05 -15.34 26.36
CA LEU A 101 34.08 -16.36 26.14
C LEU A 101 33.54 -17.76 26.42
N ASP A 102 34.14 -18.73 25.73
CA ASP A 102 34.03 -20.13 26.11
C ASP A 102 34.72 -20.39 27.46
N ASP A 103 34.37 -21.50 28.09
CA ASP A 103 34.92 -21.91 29.38
C ASP A 103 36.43 -22.13 29.33
N GLU A 104 36.94 -22.65 28.21
CA GLU A 104 38.38 -22.88 28.02
C GLU A 104 39.19 -21.58 27.88
N ASP A 105 38.54 -20.50 27.44
CA ASP A 105 39.16 -19.20 27.19
C ASP A 105 39.00 -18.21 28.36
N ARG A 106 38.37 -18.61 29.47
CA ARG A 106 38.15 -17.75 30.64
C ARG A 106 39.45 -17.27 31.29
N ILE A 107 39.38 -16.19 32.07
CA ILE A 107 40.44 -15.87 33.05
C ILE A 107 40.16 -16.66 34.33
N PRO A 108 41.00 -17.63 34.72
CA PRO A 108 40.77 -18.43 35.91
C PRO A 108 40.76 -17.60 37.21
N THR A 109 39.98 -18.01 38.20
CA THR A 109 39.85 -17.25 39.46
C THR A 109 41.18 -17.08 40.21
N ASP A 110 42.09 -18.05 40.17
CA ASP A 110 43.43 -17.93 40.78
C ASP A 110 44.29 -16.83 40.13
N VAL A 111 44.10 -16.58 38.83
CA VAL A 111 44.73 -15.42 38.14
C VAL A 111 44.10 -14.11 38.62
N LEU A 112 42.77 -14.07 38.78
CA LEU A 112 42.07 -12.90 39.30
C LEU A 112 42.45 -12.59 40.77
N ASP A 113 42.61 -13.62 41.61
CA ASP A 113 43.02 -13.50 43.02
C ASP A 113 44.40 -12.84 43.14
N VAL A 114 45.32 -13.18 42.23
CA VAL A 114 46.67 -12.59 42.19
C VAL A 114 46.64 -11.16 41.64
N ALA A 115 45.85 -10.92 40.58
CA ALA A 115 45.80 -9.63 39.92
C ALA A 115 45.01 -8.57 40.70
N LEU A 116 44.05 -8.98 41.54
CA LEU A 116 43.15 -8.09 42.28
C LEU A 116 43.33 -8.30 43.80
N PRO A 117 44.49 -7.94 44.39
CA PRO A 117 44.81 -8.27 45.78
C PRO A 117 43.90 -7.56 46.81
N GLU A 118 43.26 -6.45 46.42
CA GLU A 118 42.29 -5.73 47.26
C GLU A 118 40.86 -6.28 47.16
N HIS A 119 40.63 -7.26 46.28
CA HIS A 119 39.33 -7.91 46.13
C HIS A 119 39.36 -9.32 46.75
N HIS A 120 38.31 -9.66 47.48
CA HIS A 120 38.19 -10.97 48.12
C HIS A 120 37.34 -11.91 47.28
N PHE A 121 37.91 -13.06 46.92
CA PHE A 121 37.21 -14.16 46.29
C PHE A 121 36.93 -15.28 47.33
N PRO A 122 35.82 -16.03 47.22
CA PRO A 122 34.82 -15.99 46.16
C PRO A 122 33.90 -14.76 46.25
N VAL A 123 33.52 -14.20 45.10
CA VAL A 123 32.45 -13.20 45.04
C VAL A 123 31.13 -13.88 45.38
N LEU A 124 30.44 -13.38 46.41
CA LEU A 124 29.27 -14.05 47.01
C LEU A 124 27.93 -13.57 46.46
N GLY A 125 27.89 -12.49 45.68
CA GLY A 125 26.66 -11.93 45.14
C GLY A 125 26.83 -11.21 43.81
N SER A 126 25.82 -11.34 42.96
CA SER A 126 25.72 -10.58 41.70
C SER A 126 25.45 -9.10 41.98
N GLY A 127 26.11 -8.21 41.24
CA GLY A 127 26.13 -6.77 41.49
C GLY A 127 27.24 -6.31 42.44
N THR A 128 28.22 -7.15 42.79
CA THR A 128 29.30 -6.75 43.69
C THR A 128 30.16 -5.65 43.05
N ARG A 129 30.18 -4.47 43.65
CA ARG A 129 30.98 -3.33 43.16
C ARG A 129 32.49 -3.61 43.28
N ILE A 130 33.20 -3.38 42.19
CA ILE A 130 34.65 -3.41 42.12
C ILE A 130 35.16 -1.99 42.40
N LYS A 131 35.95 -1.85 43.47
CA LYS A 131 36.52 -0.56 43.86
C LYS A 131 37.87 -0.35 43.17
N GLU A 132 38.25 0.90 43.01
CA GLU A 132 39.60 1.26 42.56
C GLU A 132 40.62 0.89 43.64
N PRO A 133 41.83 0.43 43.26
CA PRO A 133 42.35 0.33 41.88
C PRO A 133 41.94 -0.96 41.15
N SER A 134 41.37 -1.95 41.84
CA SER A 134 41.01 -3.26 41.25
C SER A 134 40.10 -3.18 40.03
N ALA A 135 39.26 -2.14 39.91
CA ALA A 135 38.46 -1.93 38.71
C ALA A 135 39.32 -1.63 37.47
N SER A 136 40.32 -0.76 37.63
CA SER A 136 41.28 -0.44 36.58
C SER A 136 42.21 -1.62 36.27
N ASP A 137 42.71 -2.30 37.31
CA ASP A 137 43.58 -3.48 37.16
C ASP A 137 42.85 -4.62 36.42
N LEU A 138 41.56 -4.82 36.73
CA LEU A 138 40.74 -5.82 36.06
C LEU A 138 40.51 -5.47 34.58
N ALA A 139 40.25 -4.19 34.27
CA ALA A 139 40.05 -3.75 32.90
C ALA A 139 41.32 -3.98 32.06
N GLU A 140 42.49 -3.65 32.59
CA GLU A 140 43.79 -3.90 31.94
C GLU A 140 44.06 -5.39 31.75
N LEU A 141 43.80 -6.20 32.79
CA LEU A 141 43.94 -7.66 32.71
C LEU A 141 43.01 -8.26 31.65
N TRP A 142 41.76 -7.81 31.60
CA TRP A 142 40.77 -8.27 30.62
C TRP A 142 41.20 -7.91 29.19
N GLU A 143 41.61 -6.68 28.94
CA GLU A 143 42.09 -6.24 27.63
C GLU A 143 43.32 -7.01 27.16
N GLN A 144 44.28 -7.23 28.07
CA GLN A 144 45.49 -7.99 27.77
C GLN A 144 45.16 -9.45 27.42
N HIS A 145 44.31 -10.08 28.23
CA HIS A 145 43.87 -11.47 28.02
C HIS A 145 43.18 -11.64 26.67
N LEU A 146 42.26 -10.74 26.34
CA LEU A 146 41.63 -10.71 25.03
C LEU A 146 42.70 -10.56 23.94
N SER A 147 43.62 -9.58 24.05
CA SER A 147 44.70 -9.39 23.05
C SER A 147 45.53 -10.65 22.79
N ASP A 148 45.80 -11.43 23.83
CA ASP A 148 46.49 -12.71 23.70
C ASP A 148 45.62 -13.76 22.99
N LEU A 149 44.32 -13.86 23.30
CA LEU A 149 43.37 -14.76 22.63
C LEU A 149 43.21 -14.44 21.14
N SER A 150 43.10 -13.16 20.78
CA SER A 150 43.04 -12.71 19.38
C SER A 150 44.26 -13.15 18.58
N ARG A 151 45.46 -13.02 19.15
CA ARG A 151 46.70 -13.48 18.52
C ARG A 151 46.75 -15.00 18.35
N ARG A 152 46.11 -15.76 19.25
CA ARG A 152 46.06 -17.24 19.19
C ARG A 152 45.05 -17.77 18.18
N THR A 153 43.86 -17.17 18.15
CA THR A 153 42.72 -17.63 17.32
C THR A 153 42.69 -16.99 15.93
N GLY A 154 43.43 -15.89 15.73
CA GLY A 154 43.35 -15.07 14.53
C GLY A 154 42.11 -14.18 14.47
N ASN A 155 41.24 -14.21 15.49
CA ASN A 155 40.06 -13.38 15.57
C ASN A 155 40.39 -12.02 16.23
N PRO A 156 40.42 -10.90 15.48
CA PRO A 156 40.77 -9.60 16.03
C PRO A 156 39.80 -9.11 17.12
N TRP A 157 38.58 -9.63 17.15
CA TRP A 157 37.50 -9.22 18.05
C TRP A 157 37.51 -9.96 19.39
N MET A 158 38.23 -11.07 19.48
CA MET A 158 38.54 -11.73 20.76
C MET A 158 39.65 -11.00 21.52
N GLY A 159 40.14 -9.82 21.03
CA GLY A 159 41.36 -9.17 21.53
C GLY A 159 41.89 -7.91 20.89
N GLY A 160 41.08 -6.86 20.76
CA GLY A 160 41.57 -5.61 20.16
C GLY A 160 40.97 -4.35 20.76
N ARG A 161 41.67 -3.77 21.76
CA ARG A 161 41.46 -2.47 22.44
C ARG A 161 40.06 -2.28 23.07
N PRO A 162 39.93 -1.46 24.12
CA PRO A 162 38.64 -0.88 24.49
C PRO A 162 38.34 0.13 23.39
N THR A 163 37.98 -0.36 22.23
CA THR A 163 37.50 0.52 21.22
C THR A 163 36.18 1.02 21.78
N THR A 164 36.17 2.30 22.09
CA THR A 164 35.26 3.28 21.49
C THR A 164 35.02 3.03 19.98
N ALA A 165 34.91 1.77 19.53
CA ALA A 165 34.68 1.35 18.16
C ALA A 165 33.24 1.71 17.88
N GLU A 166 33.08 2.41 16.79
CA GLU A 166 31.82 2.67 16.17
C GLU A 166 31.01 1.37 16.09
N ARG A 167 29.99 1.34 16.95
CA ARG A 167 28.98 0.30 17.02
C ARG A 167 28.39 0.13 15.61
N ARG A 168 28.51 -1.05 15.01
CA ARG A 168 28.04 -1.27 13.62
C ARG A 168 26.58 -1.73 13.62
N SER A 169 25.76 -1.09 12.80
CA SER A 169 24.40 -1.54 12.49
C SER A 169 24.42 -2.85 11.69
N GLY A 170 23.42 -3.72 11.88
CA GLY A 170 23.32 -4.97 11.13
C GLY A 170 22.13 -5.86 11.52
N PRO A 171 21.91 -6.97 10.77
CA PRO A 171 20.84 -7.92 11.04
C PRO A 171 21.09 -8.70 12.33
N ILE A 172 20.01 -9.00 13.07
CA ILE A 172 20.01 -9.79 14.31
C ILE A 172 18.99 -10.93 14.23
N PRO A 173 19.16 -12.06 14.94
CA PRO A 173 18.16 -13.14 14.95
C PRO A 173 16.76 -12.63 15.32
N LEU A 174 15.73 -13.08 14.59
CA LEU A 174 14.33 -12.74 14.88
C LEU A 174 13.86 -13.52 16.12
N GLN A 175 14.20 -13.06 17.32
CA GLN A 175 13.78 -13.69 18.58
C GLN A 175 12.40 -13.19 19.03
N ARG A 176 11.61 -14.10 19.62
CA ARG A 176 10.19 -13.95 19.97
C ARG A 176 9.86 -12.93 21.06
N SER A 177 10.83 -12.20 21.62
CA SER A 177 10.59 -11.41 22.84
C SER A 177 11.65 -10.34 23.13
N HIS A 178 12.13 -9.60 22.12
CA HIS A 178 13.03 -8.45 22.35
C HIS A 178 12.35 -7.07 22.37
N VAL A 179 11.02 -7.02 22.42
CA VAL A 179 10.29 -5.75 22.57
C VAL A 179 9.75 -5.63 23.99
N ARG A 180 10.63 -5.25 24.92
CA ARG A 180 10.19 -4.36 26.00
C ARG A 180 11.01 -3.09 25.91
N HIS A 181 10.33 -2.08 25.36
CA HIS A 181 10.56 -0.66 25.57
C HIS A 181 11.98 -0.13 25.36
N TYR A 182 12.23 0.46 24.20
CA TYR A 182 13.06 1.66 24.14
C TYR A 182 12.28 2.77 23.41
N ASP A 183 11.96 3.80 24.21
CA ASP A 183 11.32 5.09 23.90
C ASP A 183 9.88 5.13 23.36
N VAL A 184 8.91 5.25 24.28
CA VAL A 184 8.13 6.50 24.46
C VAL A 184 7.75 6.62 25.94
N THR A 185 8.14 7.72 26.57
CA THR A 185 7.57 8.17 27.84
C THR A 185 6.03 8.21 27.76
N GLY A 186 5.34 7.35 28.50
CA GLY A 186 3.92 7.56 28.81
C GLY A 186 3.07 6.29 28.80
N PHE A 187 2.74 5.80 30.00
CA PHE A 187 1.46 5.19 30.43
C PHE A 187 0.39 4.91 29.33
N ALA A 188 0.65 4.01 28.38
CA ALA A 188 -0.36 3.45 27.46
C ALA A 188 0.00 2.09 26.81
N GLY A 189 1.23 1.56 27.02
CA GLY A 189 1.89 0.61 26.12
C GLY A 189 1.43 -0.85 26.10
N GLY A 190 0.56 -1.31 27.00
CA GLY A 190 0.32 -2.75 27.17
C GLY A 190 -0.47 -3.44 26.03
N SER A 191 -1.42 -2.76 25.41
CA SER A 191 -2.29 -3.35 24.38
C SER A 191 -1.82 -3.08 22.95
N ALA A 192 -1.25 -1.90 22.70
CA ALA A 192 -0.74 -1.53 21.38
C ALA A 192 0.47 -2.38 20.99
N ALA A 193 1.41 -2.59 21.92
CA ALA A 193 2.58 -3.43 21.69
C ALA A 193 2.23 -4.89 21.34
N ARG A 194 1.12 -5.42 21.86
CA ARG A 194 0.64 -6.77 21.50
C ARG A 194 0.09 -6.83 20.08
N ALA A 195 -0.70 -5.82 19.68
CA ALA A 195 -1.28 -5.76 18.34
C ALA A 195 -0.19 -5.61 17.25
N GLU A 196 0.87 -4.84 17.55
CA GLU A 196 2.06 -4.72 16.70
C GLU A 196 2.78 -6.06 16.56
N ALA A 197 3.09 -6.71 17.69
CA ALA A 197 3.76 -8.02 17.70
C ALA A 197 2.96 -9.09 16.91
N GLU A 198 1.64 -9.14 17.09
CA GLU A 198 0.77 -10.06 16.34
C GLU A 198 0.76 -9.76 14.83
N ALA A 199 0.78 -8.47 14.43
CA ALA A 199 0.83 -8.10 13.02
C ALA A 199 2.17 -8.51 12.39
N VAL A 200 3.29 -8.28 13.10
CA VAL A 200 4.63 -8.68 12.68
C VAL A 200 4.75 -10.20 12.55
N GLU A 201 4.22 -10.98 13.51
CA GLU A 201 4.27 -12.44 13.45
C GLU A 201 3.50 -12.98 12.22
N ARG A 202 2.30 -12.45 11.94
CA ARG A 202 1.53 -12.83 10.74
C ARG A 202 2.26 -12.49 9.44
N LEU A 203 2.87 -11.30 9.35
CA LEU A 203 3.66 -10.92 8.17
C LEU A 203 4.88 -11.82 8.02
N ALA A 204 5.59 -12.11 9.12
CA ALA A 204 6.75 -12.97 9.10
C ALA A 204 6.41 -14.41 8.67
N GLU A 205 5.26 -14.94 9.08
CA GLU A 205 4.75 -16.22 8.59
C GLU A 205 4.50 -16.18 7.08
N PHE A 206 3.81 -15.16 6.57
CA PHE A 206 3.52 -14.99 5.14
C PHE A 206 4.79 -14.91 4.28
N LEU A 207 5.78 -14.12 4.71
CA LEU A 207 7.04 -13.95 4.00
C LEU A 207 7.89 -15.24 4.02
N ARG A 208 7.92 -15.96 5.14
CA ARG A 208 8.60 -17.27 5.21
C ARG A 208 7.98 -18.30 4.27
N HIS A 209 6.65 -18.36 4.18
CA HIS A 209 5.97 -19.24 3.22
C HIS A 209 6.31 -18.86 1.76
N SER A 210 6.64 -17.59 1.52
CA SER A 210 7.08 -17.07 0.23
C SER A 210 8.58 -17.26 -0.03
N GLY A 211 9.33 -17.81 0.93
CA GLY A 211 10.76 -18.13 0.81
C GLY A 211 11.72 -17.04 1.30
N SER A 212 11.24 -16.00 1.98
CA SER A 212 12.10 -14.94 2.51
C SER A 212 12.88 -15.35 3.76
N GLU A 213 14.15 -14.95 3.83
CA GLU A 213 14.97 -15.01 5.04
C GLU A 213 14.73 -13.78 5.91
N LEU A 214 14.20 -14.00 7.11
CA LEU A 214 13.79 -12.91 8.02
C LEU A 214 14.71 -12.78 9.22
N SER A 215 15.02 -11.54 9.58
CA SER A 215 15.79 -11.17 10.77
C SER A 215 15.20 -9.91 11.41
N GLY A 216 15.62 -9.56 12.62
CA GLY A 216 15.51 -8.17 13.07
C GLY A 216 16.63 -7.32 12.45
N TYR A 217 16.58 -6.01 12.63
CA TYR A 217 17.69 -5.13 12.25
C TYR A 217 17.99 -4.14 13.37
N ARG A 218 19.23 -4.15 13.84
CA ARG A 218 19.71 -3.26 14.90
C ARG A 218 20.52 -2.14 14.29
N MET A 219 20.13 -0.91 14.59
CA MET A 219 20.83 0.30 14.19
C MET A 219 21.45 0.94 15.40
N VAL A 220 22.66 1.48 15.21
CA VAL A 220 23.36 2.09 16.32
C VAL A 220 23.71 3.53 15.99
N PRO A 221 22.95 4.51 16.50
CA PRO A 221 23.10 5.92 16.11
C PRO A 221 24.43 6.56 16.51
N GLY A 222 25.13 5.97 17.48
CA GLY A 222 26.43 6.41 17.93
C GLY A 222 26.82 5.86 19.30
N PRO A 223 28.02 6.20 19.79
CA PRO A 223 28.47 5.86 21.13
C PRO A 223 27.55 6.46 22.20
N GLY A 224 27.12 5.66 23.17
CA GLY A 224 26.26 6.12 24.28
C GLY A 224 24.79 6.39 23.94
N LEU A 225 24.33 6.18 22.70
CA LEU A 225 22.90 6.24 22.33
C LEU A 225 22.26 4.86 22.40
N ALA A 226 20.96 4.78 22.69
CA ALA A 226 20.25 3.50 22.69
C ALA A 226 20.20 2.97 21.25
N PRO A 227 20.37 1.64 21.04
CA PRO A 227 20.18 1.05 19.73
C PRO A 227 18.72 1.21 19.31
N LEU A 228 18.51 1.48 18.02
CA LEU A 228 17.18 1.44 17.41
C LEU A 228 16.97 0.05 16.83
N LEU A 229 15.75 -0.47 16.94
CA LEU A 229 15.37 -1.76 16.39
C LEU A 229 14.24 -1.55 15.40
N ALA A 230 14.41 -2.11 14.20
CA ALA A 230 13.29 -2.29 13.30
C ALA A 230 12.56 -3.59 13.66
N ASP A 231 11.25 -3.60 13.46
CA ASP A 231 10.39 -4.73 13.82
C ASP A 231 10.70 -5.99 13.00
N LEU A 232 10.98 -5.83 11.70
CA LEU A 232 11.27 -6.93 10.80
C LEU A 232 12.16 -6.48 9.63
N TYR A 233 13.10 -7.34 9.24
CA TYR A 233 13.94 -7.17 8.06
C TYR A 233 13.88 -8.42 7.19
N ASP A 234 13.43 -8.25 5.95
CA ASP A 234 13.50 -9.27 4.90
C ASP A 234 14.83 -9.13 4.17
N ARG A 235 15.75 -10.07 4.43
CA ARG A 235 17.09 -10.09 3.83
C ARG A 235 17.07 -10.48 2.36
N THR A 236 16.07 -11.26 1.94
CA THR A 236 15.95 -11.76 0.57
C THR A 236 15.55 -10.63 -0.38
N ASN A 237 14.58 -9.81 0.04
CA ASN A 237 14.07 -8.70 -0.76
C ASN A 237 14.65 -7.34 -0.36
N ASN A 238 15.53 -7.31 0.65
CA ASN A 238 16.12 -6.09 1.24
C ASN A 238 15.06 -5.06 1.66
N VAL A 239 14.07 -5.50 2.46
CA VAL A 239 12.95 -4.66 2.93
C VAL A 239 12.95 -4.56 4.44
N LEU A 240 12.88 -3.34 4.96
CA LEU A 240 12.81 -3.03 6.38
C LEU A 240 11.40 -2.56 6.76
N TYR A 241 10.79 -3.24 7.72
CA TYR A 241 9.42 -3.00 8.16
C TYR A 241 9.38 -2.37 9.54
N GLU A 242 8.50 -1.38 9.69
CA GLU A 242 8.06 -0.83 10.97
C GLU A 242 6.53 -1.01 11.08
N ALA A 243 6.08 -1.67 12.14
CA ALA A 243 4.68 -1.95 12.40
C ALA A 243 4.05 -0.91 13.34
N LYS A 244 2.75 -0.67 13.15
CA LYS A 244 1.95 0.13 14.09
C LYS A 244 0.62 -0.55 14.39
N ALA A 245 0.14 -0.36 15.62
CA ALA A 245 -1.15 -0.88 16.06
C ALA A 245 -2.36 -0.09 15.50
N SER A 246 -2.13 1.01 14.78
CA SER A 246 -3.16 1.91 14.27
C SER A 246 -2.73 2.55 12.96
N SER A 247 -3.71 2.77 12.06
CA SER A 247 -3.56 3.50 10.79
C SER A 247 -3.77 5.01 10.94
N SER A 248 -3.73 5.55 12.16
CA SER A 248 -3.92 6.99 12.39
C SER A 248 -2.77 7.83 11.84
N ARG A 249 -3.02 9.13 11.61
CA ARG A 249 -1.97 10.06 11.14
C ARG A 249 -0.80 10.12 12.11
N GLU A 250 -1.06 10.08 13.41
CA GLU A 250 -0.02 10.12 14.45
C GLU A 250 0.88 8.88 14.37
N ALA A 251 0.28 7.69 14.23
CA ALA A 251 1.01 6.44 14.12
C ALA A 251 1.84 6.36 12.82
N VAL A 252 1.24 6.74 11.68
CA VAL A 252 1.94 6.77 10.38
C VAL A 252 3.10 7.76 10.40
N ARG A 253 2.93 8.95 10.97
CA ARG A 253 4.02 9.94 11.08
C ARG A 253 5.14 9.44 11.99
N MET A 254 4.81 8.73 13.06
CA MET A 254 5.81 8.12 13.94
C MET A 254 6.62 7.06 13.18
N ALA A 255 5.93 6.13 12.51
CA ALA A 255 6.58 5.09 11.72
C ALA A 255 7.47 5.67 10.60
N LEU A 256 6.96 6.67 9.87
CA LEU A 256 7.72 7.38 8.84
C LEU A 256 8.96 8.05 9.44
N GLY A 257 8.83 8.72 10.58
CA GLY A 257 9.96 9.35 11.29
C GLY A 257 11.03 8.35 11.69
N GLN A 258 10.62 7.21 12.26
CA GLN A 258 11.50 6.10 12.62
C GLN A 258 12.22 5.55 11.38
N LEU A 259 11.48 5.21 10.32
CA LEU A 259 12.06 4.68 9.07
C LEU A 259 13.03 5.67 8.39
N MET A 260 12.73 6.98 8.43
CA MET A 260 13.66 8.00 7.92
C MET A 260 14.94 8.08 8.77
N ASP A 261 14.83 7.88 10.08
CA ASP A 261 16.01 7.83 10.96
C ASP A 261 16.82 6.55 10.71
N TYR A 262 16.13 5.41 10.57
CA TYR A 262 16.73 4.11 10.29
C TYR A 262 17.60 4.13 9.04
N ARG A 263 17.10 4.73 7.95
CA ARG A 263 17.80 4.86 6.67
C ARG A 263 19.20 5.48 6.79
N ARG A 264 19.46 6.26 7.85
CA ARG A 264 20.78 6.89 8.10
C ARG A 264 21.83 5.90 8.62
N PHE A 265 21.40 4.75 9.13
CA PHE A 265 22.25 3.79 9.83
C PHE A 265 22.29 2.41 9.18
N VAL A 266 21.50 2.17 8.13
CA VAL A 266 21.50 0.90 7.39
C VAL A 266 22.57 0.93 6.29
N ILE A 267 23.30 -0.17 6.12
CA ILE A 267 24.47 -0.26 5.23
C ILE A 267 24.07 -0.50 3.76
N GLU A 268 22.92 -1.14 3.51
CA GLU A 268 22.53 -1.66 2.18
C GLU A 268 21.27 -0.96 1.58
N ASP A 269 20.96 0.28 2.00
CA ASP A 269 19.83 1.11 1.52
C ASP A 269 18.54 0.31 1.19
N PRO A 270 17.87 -0.27 2.21
CA PRO A 270 16.71 -1.13 2.00
C PRO A 270 15.50 -0.34 1.50
N GLU A 271 14.57 -1.05 0.86
CA GLU A 271 13.21 -0.55 0.76
C GLU A 271 12.61 -0.45 2.16
N LEU A 272 11.85 0.62 2.40
CA LEU A 272 11.21 0.88 3.68
C LEU A 272 9.72 0.59 3.55
N ALA A 273 9.14 -0.05 4.55
CA ALA A 273 7.72 -0.38 4.57
C ALA A 273 7.12 -0.11 5.95
N VAL A 274 5.90 0.44 5.97
CA VAL A 274 5.07 0.52 7.17
C VAL A 274 4.01 -0.57 7.11
N LEU A 275 3.92 -1.38 8.16
CA LEU A 275 2.87 -2.37 8.35
C LEU A 275 1.74 -1.77 9.20
N LEU A 276 0.52 -1.68 8.64
CA LEU A 276 -0.65 -1.13 9.31
C LEU A 276 -1.77 -2.17 9.44
N PRO A 277 -2.67 -2.05 10.44
CA PRO A 277 -3.75 -3.02 10.64
C PRO A 277 -4.85 -2.92 9.58
N ASP A 278 -5.03 -1.75 8.98
CA ASP A 278 -6.03 -1.46 7.96
C ASP A 278 -5.56 -0.33 7.02
N ARG A 279 -6.30 -0.09 5.94
CA ARG A 279 -5.95 0.92 4.95
C ARG A 279 -6.03 2.33 5.54
N PRO A 280 -4.93 3.11 5.58
CA PRO A 280 -4.96 4.49 6.07
C PRO A 280 -5.65 5.42 5.05
N SER A 281 -5.86 6.68 5.42
CA SER A 281 -6.43 7.67 4.48
C SER A 281 -5.54 7.85 3.24
N ALA A 282 -6.15 8.21 2.10
CA ALA A 282 -5.42 8.40 0.85
C ALA A 282 -4.23 9.38 0.97
N ASP A 283 -4.41 10.47 1.71
CA ASP A 283 -3.37 11.45 2.02
C ASP A 283 -2.14 10.82 2.72
N LEU A 284 -2.35 9.86 3.62
CA LEU A 284 -1.26 9.17 4.32
C LEU A 284 -0.54 8.18 3.41
N VAL A 285 -1.25 7.55 2.48
CA VAL A 285 -0.63 6.69 1.45
C VAL A 285 0.23 7.53 0.52
N GLU A 286 -0.27 8.71 0.08
CA GLU A 286 0.49 9.68 -0.71
C GLU A 286 1.75 10.14 0.02
N LEU A 287 1.63 10.52 1.31
CA LEU A 287 2.76 10.90 2.15
C LEU A 287 3.84 9.81 2.22
N LEU A 288 3.44 8.54 2.43
CA LEU A 288 4.39 7.43 2.46
C LEU A 288 5.08 7.22 1.11
N ALA A 289 4.32 7.29 0.01
CA ALA A 289 4.85 7.13 -1.33
C ALA A 289 5.84 8.24 -1.73
N GLU A 290 5.58 9.51 -1.36
CA GLU A 290 6.52 10.63 -1.58
C GLU A 290 7.89 10.39 -0.94
N HIS A 291 7.93 9.69 0.19
CA HIS A 291 9.15 9.34 0.91
C HIS A 291 9.75 7.98 0.53
N ARG A 292 9.20 7.31 -0.51
CA ARG A 292 9.57 5.96 -0.96
C ARG A 292 9.44 4.94 0.17
N VAL A 293 8.31 5.00 0.87
CA VAL A 293 7.92 4.06 1.91
C VAL A 293 6.66 3.32 1.46
N ARG A 294 6.72 2.00 1.42
CA ARG A 294 5.57 1.16 1.08
C ARG A 294 4.57 1.13 2.23
N CYS A 295 3.28 1.03 1.91
CA CYS A 295 2.21 0.85 2.88
C CYS A 295 1.68 -0.57 2.74
N VAL A 296 1.92 -1.42 3.73
CA VAL A 296 1.54 -2.83 3.70
C VAL A 296 0.38 -3.06 4.68
N VAL A 297 -0.68 -3.71 4.21
CA VAL A 297 -1.86 -4.02 5.03
C VAL A 297 -2.29 -5.48 4.86
N PRO A 298 -2.89 -6.11 5.89
CA PRO A 298 -3.47 -7.44 5.77
C PRO A 298 -4.75 -7.41 4.92
N THR A 299 -4.96 -8.45 4.11
CA THR A 299 -6.19 -8.68 3.35
C THR A 299 -7.15 -9.58 4.14
N SER A 300 -8.43 -9.60 3.75
CA SER A 300 -9.43 -10.50 4.34
C SER A 300 -9.11 -12.00 4.14
N SER A 301 -8.23 -12.32 3.19
CA SER A 301 -7.78 -13.70 2.92
C SER A 301 -6.58 -14.14 3.76
N GLY A 302 -6.06 -13.26 4.62
CA GLY A 302 -4.88 -13.52 5.45
C GLY A 302 -3.55 -13.33 4.71
N THR A 303 -3.58 -12.78 3.48
CA THR A 303 -2.38 -12.33 2.76
C THR A 303 -2.07 -10.85 3.09
N PHE A 304 -0.99 -10.32 2.52
CA PHE A 304 -0.62 -8.91 2.63
C PHE A 304 -0.58 -8.27 1.25
N GLU A 305 -0.98 -7.00 1.17
CA GLU A 305 -0.94 -6.21 -0.06
C GLU A 305 -0.31 -4.84 0.16
N ASP A 306 0.32 -4.31 -0.88
CA ASP A 306 0.77 -2.92 -0.93
C ASP A 306 -0.38 -1.99 -1.31
N VAL A 307 -0.61 -0.99 -0.47
CA VAL A 307 -1.54 0.09 -0.74
C VAL A 307 -0.81 1.14 -1.55
N GLU A 308 -1.05 1.13 -2.86
CA GLU A 308 -0.55 2.17 -3.76
C GLU A 308 -1.31 3.49 -3.57
N PRO A 309 -0.64 4.65 -3.67
CA PRO A 309 -1.29 5.94 -3.65
C PRO A 309 -2.27 6.04 -4.82
N ALA A 310 -3.34 6.82 -4.63
CA ALA A 310 -4.13 7.22 -5.77
C ALA A 310 -3.20 7.97 -6.75
N PRO A 311 -3.34 7.78 -8.06
CA PRO A 311 -2.48 8.47 -9.01
C PRO A 311 -2.54 9.98 -8.78
N SER A 312 -1.40 10.66 -8.71
CA SER A 312 -1.32 12.08 -8.33
C SER A 312 -1.87 13.02 -9.42
N THR A 313 -1.99 12.55 -10.66
CA THR A 313 -2.57 13.30 -11.77
C THR A 313 -4.05 12.98 -11.93
N ASP A 314 -4.84 13.99 -12.30
CA ASP A 314 -6.26 13.80 -12.63
C ASP A 314 -6.48 12.77 -13.74
N GLU A 315 -5.58 12.73 -14.73
CA GLU A 315 -5.59 11.71 -15.77
C GLU A 315 -5.33 10.32 -15.17
N GLY A 316 -4.34 10.17 -14.29
CA GLY A 316 -4.08 8.92 -13.60
C GLY A 316 -5.26 8.46 -12.76
N ARG A 317 -5.91 9.36 -12.00
CA ARG A 317 -7.10 9.06 -11.20
C ARG A 317 -8.24 8.57 -12.10
N LEU A 318 -8.42 9.20 -13.25
CA LEU A 318 -9.42 8.78 -14.22
C LEU A 318 -9.09 7.40 -14.80
N VAL A 319 -7.85 7.14 -15.20
CA VAL A 319 -7.39 5.82 -15.69
C VAL A 319 -7.61 4.74 -14.64
N ALA A 320 -7.30 5.01 -13.37
CA ALA A 320 -7.57 4.08 -12.27
C ALA A 320 -9.06 3.81 -12.10
N ALA A 321 -9.91 4.84 -12.17
CA ALA A 321 -11.36 4.67 -12.12
C ALA A 321 -11.91 3.88 -13.32
N CYS A 322 -11.31 4.03 -14.50
CA CYS A 322 -11.67 3.29 -15.71
C CYS A 322 -11.44 1.79 -15.60
N ARG A 323 -10.62 1.30 -14.64
CA ARG A 323 -10.50 -0.15 -14.36
C ARG A 323 -11.83 -0.78 -13.94
N ASN A 324 -12.73 0.01 -13.35
CA ASN A 324 -14.08 -0.45 -12.98
C ASN A 324 -15.02 -0.64 -14.19
N LEU A 325 -14.61 -0.23 -15.39
CA LEU A 325 -15.38 -0.40 -16.62
C LEU A 325 -15.26 -1.82 -17.20
N GLY A 326 -14.41 -2.67 -16.63
CA GLY A 326 -14.11 -4.00 -17.17
C GLY A 326 -13.09 -3.97 -18.31
N ASP A 327 -12.94 -5.09 -19.00
CA ASP A 327 -11.97 -5.28 -20.07
C ASP A 327 -12.37 -4.52 -21.35
N PRO A 328 -11.53 -3.59 -21.85
CA PRO A 328 -11.77 -2.86 -23.11
C PRO A 328 -12.01 -3.75 -24.34
N ALA A 329 -11.53 -4.99 -24.33
CA ALA A 329 -11.81 -5.95 -25.40
C ALA A 329 -13.28 -6.38 -25.44
N HIS A 330 -13.97 -6.34 -24.30
CA HIS A 330 -15.35 -6.80 -24.12
C HIS A 330 -16.36 -5.65 -24.01
N TRP A 331 -15.92 -4.40 -24.02
CA TRP A 331 -16.81 -3.24 -23.99
C TRP A 331 -17.80 -3.28 -25.14
N PHE A 332 -19.05 -2.89 -24.84
CA PHE A 332 -20.04 -2.66 -25.87
C PHE A 332 -19.56 -1.55 -26.82
N ARG A 333 -19.32 -1.92 -28.09
CA ARG A 333 -18.98 -0.97 -29.16
C ARG A 333 -20.23 -0.63 -29.98
N PRO A 334 -20.73 0.61 -29.91
CA PRO A 334 -21.90 1.00 -30.68
C PRO A 334 -21.55 0.98 -32.18
N LEU A 335 -22.54 0.60 -33.00
CA LEU A 335 -22.44 0.75 -34.45
C LEU A 335 -22.28 2.24 -34.77
N ARG A 336 -21.35 2.57 -35.68
CA ARG A 336 -21.06 3.96 -36.04
C ARG A 336 -21.73 4.27 -37.38
N TYR A 337 -22.60 5.28 -37.39
CA TYR A 337 -23.27 5.77 -38.60
C TYR A 337 -22.79 7.17 -38.89
N ARG A 338 -21.50 7.32 -39.25
CA ARG A 338 -20.92 8.65 -39.47
C ARG A 338 -21.80 9.47 -40.43
N ASP A 339 -22.24 8.91 -41.54
CA ASP A 339 -23.00 9.70 -42.52
C ASP A 339 -24.50 9.35 -42.56
N GLY A 340 -24.92 8.35 -41.77
CA GLY A 340 -26.29 7.84 -41.74
C GLY A 340 -27.12 8.43 -40.61
N LEU A 341 -27.63 9.65 -40.79
CA LEU A 341 -28.49 10.31 -39.80
C LEU A 341 -29.76 9.49 -39.50
N ALA A 342 -30.36 8.86 -40.51
CA ALA A 342 -31.53 8.02 -40.33
C ALA A 342 -31.28 6.84 -39.38
N LEU A 343 -30.16 6.12 -39.57
CA LEU A 343 -29.76 5.01 -38.71
C LEU A 343 -29.49 5.49 -37.28
N ALA A 344 -28.85 6.65 -37.11
CA ALA A 344 -28.62 7.24 -35.79
C ALA A 344 -29.93 7.60 -35.07
N ILE A 345 -30.93 8.14 -35.78
CA ILE A 345 -32.27 8.41 -35.21
C ILE A 345 -32.95 7.12 -34.78
N ILE A 346 -32.95 6.11 -35.66
CA ILE A 346 -33.60 4.82 -35.38
C ILE A 346 -32.94 4.14 -34.17
N ASP A 347 -31.62 3.96 -34.20
CA ASP A 347 -30.88 3.25 -33.15
C ASP A 347 -31.04 3.94 -31.80
N SER A 348 -30.88 5.27 -31.77
CA SER A 348 -30.94 6.01 -30.52
C SER A 348 -32.28 5.91 -29.80
N ILE A 349 -33.39 6.04 -30.54
CA ILE A 349 -34.74 5.94 -29.99
C ILE A 349 -35.11 4.48 -29.69
N GLN A 350 -34.71 3.53 -30.53
CA GLN A 350 -34.99 2.11 -30.31
C GLN A 350 -34.25 1.54 -29.10
N SER A 351 -33.09 2.08 -28.76
CA SER A 351 -32.26 1.62 -27.65
C SER A 351 -32.80 1.93 -26.25
N THR A 352 -33.89 2.69 -26.11
CA THR A 352 -34.50 2.95 -24.79
C THR A 352 -35.31 1.75 -24.27
N GLY A 353 -34.90 1.11 -23.18
CA GLY A 353 -35.69 0.03 -22.55
C GLY A 353 -35.88 -1.22 -23.43
N ALA A 354 -34.93 -1.52 -24.33
CA ALA A 354 -34.97 -2.68 -25.20
C ALA A 354 -33.66 -3.47 -25.15
N HIS A 355 -33.74 -4.80 -25.29
CA HIS A 355 -32.57 -5.62 -25.58
C HIS A 355 -31.99 -5.25 -26.94
N TYR A 356 -30.66 -5.17 -27.03
CA TYR A 356 -29.96 -4.72 -28.23
C TYR A 356 -30.26 -5.56 -29.47
N THR A 357 -30.49 -6.87 -29.31
CA THR A 357 -30.93 -7.77 -30.39
C THR A 357 -32.20 -7.28 -31.10
N SER A 358 -33.17 -6.73 -30.34
CA SER A 358 -34.38 -6.13 -30.89
C SER A 358 -34.12 -4.84 -31.67
N VAL A 359 -33.06 -4.10 -31.33
CA VAL A 359 -32.67 -2.86 -32.02
C VAL A 359 -31.98 -3.22 -33.34
N ARG A 360 -31.02 -4.15 -33.30
CA ARG A 360 -30.32 -4.66 -34.48
C ARG A 360 -31.30 -5.17 -35.54
N ASN A 361 -32.31 -5.94 -35.14
CA ASN A 361 -33.33 -6.44 -36.08
C ASN A 361 -34.14 -5.32 -36.77
N VAL A 362 -34.30 -4.15 -36.14
CA VAL A 362 -34.95 -2.98 -36.77
C VAL A 362 -34.00 -2.33 -37.77
N LEU A 363 -32.74 -2.16 -37.40
CA LEU A 363 -31.71 -1.58 -38.25
C LEU A 363 -31.45 -2.44 -39.50
N ASP A 364 -31.40 -3.77 -39.34
CA ASP A 364 -31.21 -4.71 -40.44
C ASP A 364 -32.38 -4.67 -41.41
N ARG A 365 -33.63 -4.53 -40.91
CA ARG A 365 -34.81 -4.37 -41.76
C ARG A 365 -34.83 -3.03 -42.48
N TYR A 366 -34.40 -1.95 -41.82
CA TYR A 366 -34.26 -0.66 -42.48
C TYR A 366 -33.21 -0.72 -43.61
N ARG A 367 -32.05 -1.33 -43.34
CA ARG A 367 -31.01 -1.59 -44.34
C ARG A 367 -31.49 -2.49 -45.47
N ALA A 368 -32.29 -3.50 -45.19
CA ALA A 368 -32.87 -4.37 -46.23
C ALA A 368 -33.79 -3.60 -47.19
N VAL A 369 -34.53 -2.60 -46.69
CA VAL A 369 -35.40 -1.74 -47.50
C VAL A 369 -34.60 -0.71 -48.32
N ARG A 370 -33.51 -0.19 -47.77
CA ARG A 370 -32.74 0.92 -48.37
C ARG A 370 -31.51 0.49 -49.16
N GLY A 371 -31.01 -0.73 -48.94
CA GLY A 371 -29.76 -1.20 -49.51
C GLY A 371 -28.57 -0.35 -49.03
N GLU A 372 -27.59 -0.14 -49.91
CA GLU A 372 -26.37 0.63 -49.60
C GLU A 372 -26.67 2.10 -49.22
N ALA A 373 -27.77 2.67 -49.72
CA ALA A 373 -28.16 4.05 -49.42
C ALA A 373 -28.44 4.29 -47.92
N ALA A 374 -28.75 3.24 -47.16
CA ALA A 374 -28.97 3.32 -45.71
C ALA A 374 -27.78 3.96 -44.96
N ALA A 375 -26.56 3.78 -45.48
CA ALA A 375 -25.34 4.28 -44.85
C ALA A 375 -25.26 5.83 -44.83
N THR A 376 -25.99 6.50 -45.71
CA THR A 376 -25.98 7.97 -45.87
C THR A 376 -27.37 8.60 -45.77
N ASP A 377 -28.41 7.79 -45.50
CA ASP A 377 -29.78 8.27 -45.50
C ASP A 377 -29.98 9.36 -44.43
N GLY A 378 -30.58 10.46 -44.88
CA GLY A 378 -30.99 11.60 -44.09
C GLY A 378 -32.43 11.51 -43.58
N THR A 379 -32.93 12.58 -42.96
CA THR A 379 -34.31 12.64 -42.44
C THR A 379 -35.36 12.48 -43.53
N GLU A 380 -35.16 13.08 -44.72
CA GLU A 380 -36.11 12.99 -45.83
C GLU A 380 -36.24 11.55 -46.34
N LYS A 381 -35.11 10.84 -46.49
CA LYS A 381 -35.11 9.43 -46.90
C LYS A 381 -35.69 8.51 -45.84
N LEU A 382 -35.52 8.84 -44.56
CA LEU A 382 -36.23 8.16 -43.47
C LEU A 382 -37.74 8.36 -43.60
N LEU A 383 -38.22 9.59 -43.82
CA LEU A 383 -39.64 9.90 -43.95
C LEU A 383 -40.28 9.23 -45.19
N GLU A 384 -39.57 9.15 -46.31
CA GLU A 384 -40.02 8.39 -47.49
C GLU A 384 -40.34 6.92 -47.16
N THR A 385 -39.61 6.30 -46.22
CA THR A 385 -39.93 4.92 -45.78
C THR A 385 -41.21 4.83 -44.96
N PHE A 386 -41.56 5.87 -44.20
CA PHE A 386 -42.83 5.94 -43.49
C PHE A 386 -43.99 6.13 -44.47
N ASP A 387 -43.83 7.03 -45.42
CA ASP A 387 -44.83 7.29 -46.45
C ASP A 387 -45.09 6.03 -47.30
N ALA A 388 -44.02 5.33 -47.72
CA ALA A 388 -44.11 4.09 -48.47
C ALA A 388 -44.77 2.93 -47.68
N ALA A 389 -44.57 2.89 -46.36
CA ALA A 389 -45.22 1.89 -45.50
C ALA A 389 -46.70 2.21 -45.21
N GLY A 390 -47.16 3.44 -45.48
CA GLY A 390 -48.50 3.90 -45.11
C GLY A 390 -48.60 4.45 -43.68
N GLY A 391 -47.50 5.00 -43.14
CA GLY A 391 -47.42 5.67 -41.84
C GLY A 391 -46.76 4.85 -40.72
N ALA A 392 -46.58 5.48 -39.55
CA ALA A 392 -45.85 4.89 -38.41
C ALA A 392 -46.34 3.53 -37.93
N ASP A 393 -47.66 3.28 -37.91
CA ASP A 393 -48.21 1.99 -37.45
C ASP A 393 -47.78 0.81 -38.34
N GLN A 394 -47.79 1.03 -39.66
CA GLN A 394 -47.35 0.02 -40.61
C GLN A 394 -45.84 -0.08 -40.70
N TRP A 395 -45.13 1.05 -40.58
CA TRP A 395 -43.69 1.05 -40.44
C TRP A 395 -43.24 0.27 -39.21
N ALA A 396 -43.93 0.41 -38.07
CA ALA A 396 -43.65 -0.34 -36.84
C ALA A 396 -43.80 -1.86 -37.00
N THR A 397 -44.69 -2.29 -37.90
CA THR A 397 -44.97 -3.70 -38.17
C THR A 397 -43.96 -4.28 -39.16
N THR A 398 -43.58 -3.51 -40.18
CA THR A 398 -42.73 -3.97 -41.29
C THR A 398 -41.24 -3.79 -40.98
N ILE A 399 -40.81 -2.59 -40.61
CA ILE A 399 -39.40 -2.23 -40.39
C ILE A 399 -39.08 -2.15 -38.89
N GLY A 400 -39.93 -1.47 -38.14
CA GLY A 400 -39.76 -1.17 -36.72
C GLY A 400 -40.11 -2.33 -35.78
N ASN A 401 -40.55 -1.96 -34.58
CA ASN A 401 -41.23 -2.87 -33.68
C ASN A 401 -42.39 -2.10 -33.04
N ARG A 402 -43.40 -2.81 -32.57
CA ARG A 402 -44.59 -2.21 -31.94
C ARG A 402 -44.36 -1.87 -30.45
N LYS A 403 -43.12 -1.55 -30.05
CA LYS A 403 -42.83 -1.15 -28.65
C LYS A 403 -43.28 0.30 -28.40
N PRO A 404 -43.85 0.59 -27.23
CA PRO A 404 -44.20 1.94 -26.84
C PRO A 404 -42.95 2.77 -26.54
N ALA A 405 -43.04 4.08 -26.71
CA ALA A 405 -41.96 5.02 -26.44
C ALA A 405 -41.74 5.29 -24.94
N SER A 406 -42.74 5.01 -24.10
CA SER A 406 -42.64 5.08 -22.64
C SER A 406 -43.54 4.04 -21.98
N THR A 407 -43.41 3.90 -20.65
CA THR A 407 -44.28 3.01 -19.84
C THR A 407 -45.65 3.61 -19.55
N ARG A 408 -45.94 4.84 -19.99
CA ARG A 408 -47.23 5.49 -19.78
C ARG A 408 -48.33 4.77 -20.57
N ALA A 409 -49.49 4.57 -19.96
CA ALA A 409 -50.66 4.06 -20.67
C ALA A 409 -51.01 4.98 -21.86
N GLY A 410 -51.18 4.39 -23.05
CA GLY A 410 -51.46 5.12 -24.29
C GLY A 410 -50.26 5.89 -24.86
N ALA A 411 -49.02 5.54 -24.50
CA ALA A 411 -47.83 6.10 -25.14
C ALA A 411 -47.77 5.74 -26.63
N SER A 412 -47.27 6.67 -27.44
CA SER A 412 -47.04 6.43 -28.87
C SER A 412 -46.05 5.29 -29.10
N LEU A 413 -46.13 4.66 -30.28
CA LEU A 413 -45.10 3.70 -30.69
C LEU A 413 -43.76 4.42 -30.90
N LYS A 414 -42.66 3.71 -30.68
CA LYS A 414 -41.32 4.25 -31.02
C LYS A 414 -41.21 4.64 -32.49
N ALA A 415 -41.88 3.92 -33.38
CA ALA A 415 -41.95 4.29 -34.81
C ALA A 415 -42.54 5.69 -35.01
N THR A 416 -43.61 6.03 -34.30
CA THR A 416 -44.22 7.38 -34.33
C THR A 416 -43.25 8.44 -33.84
N VAL A 417 -42.51 8.15 -32.76
CA VAL A 417 -41.49 9.06 -32.23
C VAL A 417 -40.33 9.25 -33.20
N ILE A 418 -39.86 8.19 -33.85
CA ILE A 418 -38.82 8.25 -34.90
C ILE A 418 -39.29 9.14 -36.05
N GLU A 419 -40.53 8.95 -36.53
CA GLU A 419 -41.11 9.78 -37.58
C GLU A 419 -41.19 11.25 -37.15
N GLN A 420 -41.69 11.53 -35.95
CA GLN A 420 -41.82 12.88 -35.40
C GLN A 420 -40.46 13.58 -35.25
N VAL A 421 -39.43 12.89 -34.76
CA VAL A 421 -38.06 13.43 -34.67
C VAL A 421 -37.52 13.75 -36.06
N ALA A 422 -37.69 12.85 -37.04
CA ALA A 422 -37.25 13.09 -38.41
C ALA A 422 -37.96 14.31 -39.04
N ARG A 423 -39.27 14.47 -38.83
CA ARG A 423 -40.03 15.65 -39.28
C ARG A 423 -39.55 16.92 -38.59
N ALA A 424 -39.35 16.88 -37.27
CA ALA A 424 -38.91 18.04 -36.49
C ALA A 424 -37.51 18.53 -36.90
N LEU A 425 -36.56 17.61 -37.10
CA LEU A 425 -35.22 17.93 -37.60
C LEU A 425 -35.24 18.51 -39.02
N THR A 426 -36.05 17.91 -39.91
CA THR A 426 -36.23 18.42 -41.28
C THR A 426 -36.78 19.86 -41.26
N ALA A 427 -37.74 20.16 -40.38
CA ALA A 427 -38.34 21.48 -40.25
C ALA A 427 -37.35 22.56 -39.78
N VAL A 428 -36.34 22.19 -38.99
CA VAL A 428 -35.26 23.11 -38.59
C VAL A 428 -34.03 23.06 -39.52
N GLY A 429 -34.16 22.41 -40.67
CA GLY A 429 -33.15 22.39 -41.73
C GLY A 429 -32.03 21.38 -41.54
N VAL A 430 -32.19 20.39 -40.64
CA VAL A 430 -31.23 19.29 -40.47
C VAL A 430 -31.72 18.09 -41.27
N ARG A 431 -31.11 17.85 -42.45
CA ARG A 431 -31.48 16.76 -43.35
C ARG A 431 -30.45 15.65 -43.36
N THR A 432 -29.18 15.96 -43.18
CA THR A 432 -28.05 15.03 -43.27
C THR A 432 -27.25 14.99 -41.98
N ALA A 433 -26.37 14.00 -41.84
CA ALA A 433 -25.42 13.94 -40.72
C ALA A 433 -24.45 15.14 -40.73
N GLU A 434 -24.12 15.67 -41.91
CA GLU A 434 -23.34 16.90 -42.07
C GLU A 434 -24.09 18.13 -41.57
N ASP A 435 -25.36 18.31 -41.94
CA ASP A 435 -26.18 19.42 -41.41
C ASP A 435 -26.26 19.40 -39.88
N LEU A 436 -26.35 18.20 -39.31
CA LEU A 436 -26.35 18.02 -37.86
C LEU A 436 -24.99 18.39 -37.28
N ARG A 437 -23.87 17.98 -37.87
CA ARG A 437 -22.53 18.40 -37.45
C ARG A 437 -22.38 19.91 -37.49
N ASP A 438 -22.81 20.55 -38.56
CA ASP A 438 -22.74 22.01 -38.74
C ASP A 438 -23.60 22.77 -37.74
N ALA A 439 -24.86 22.34 -37.55
CA ALA A 439 -25.75 22.94 -36.56
C ALA A 439 -25.19 22.85 -35.14
N VAL A 440 -24.34 21.86 -34.93
CA VAL A 440 -23.75 21.50 -33.67
C VAL A 440 -22.28 22.00 -33.60
N ALA A 441 -21.70 22.56 -34.66
CA ALA A 441 -20.41 23.26 -34.59
C ALA A 441 -20.55 24.67 -33.96
N ASP A 442 -21.72 25.27 -34.10
CA ASP A 442 -22.11 26.61 -33.59
C ASP A 442 -22.41 26.63 -32.07
N ARG A 443 -21.70 25.84 -31.27
CA ARG A 443 -22.01 25.49 -29.86
C ARG A 443 -21.64 26.53 -28.80
N GLY A 444 -21.15 27.72 -29.16
CA GLY A 444 -20.78 28.76 -28.20
C GLY A 444 -21.96 29.21 -27.32
N ASP A 445 -21.68 29.89 -26.21
CA ASP A 445 -22.71 30.51 -25.35
C ASP A 445 -23.49 31.55 -26.18
N GLY A 446 -24.64 31.13 -26.74
CA GLY A 446 -25.46 31.93 -27.66
C GLY A 446 -25.79 31.27 -28.99
N GLY A 447 -25.35 30.03 -29.25
CA GLY A 447 -25.63 29.28 -30.48
C GLY A 447 -27.12 28.97 -30.69
N GLU A 448 -27.88 29.92 -31.23
CA GLU A 448 -29.31 29.77 -31.44
C GLU A 448 -29.63 28.55 -32.33
N ARG A 449 -28.75 28.21 -33.29
CA ARG A 449 -28.93 27.05 -34.17
C ARG A 449 -28.86 25.74 -33.41
N TYR A 450 -27.86 25.56 -32.54
CA TYR A 450 -27.75 24.37 -31.68
C TYR A 450 -28.96 24.23 -30.75
N ALA A 451 -29.37 25.33 -30.09
CA ALA A 451 -30.51 25.33 -29.18
C ALA A 451 -31.81 24.96 -29.91
N ARG A 452 -32.06 25.51 -31.10
CA ARG A 452 -33.20 25.17 -31.93
C ARG A 452 -33.20 23.69 -32.34
N VAL A 453 -32.07 23.16 -32.81
CA VAL A 453 -31.98 21.76 -33.25
C VAL A 453 -32.15 20.78 -32.08
N LYS A 454 -31.50 21.03 -30.95
CA LYS A 454 -31.68 20.22 -29.75
C LYS A 454 -33.13 20.26 -29.27
N ASN A 455 -33.76 21.45 -29.25
CA ASN A 455 -35.15 21.60 -28.86
C ASN A 455 -36.10 20.83 -29.80
N ALA A 456 -35.85 20.86 -31.12
CA ALA A 456 -36.64 20.11 -32.10
C ALA A 456 -36.65 18.60 -31.79
N TRP A 457 -35.53 18.05 -31.29
CA TRP A 457 -35.49 16.66 -30.82
C TRP A 457 -36.18 16.47 -29.47
N THR A 458 -35.79 17.25 -28.46
CA THR A 458 -36.20 17.00 -27.07
C THR A 458 -37.67 17.33 -26.79
N SER A 459 -38.32 18.12 -27.66
CA SER A 459 -39.75 18.44 -27.55
C SER A 459 -40.67 17.31 -28.03
N VAL A 460 -40.13 16.26 -28.65
CA VAL A 460 -40.90 15.07 -29.08
C VAL A 460 -41.23 14.17 -27.88
N GLU A 461 -42.34 13.44 -27.93
CA GLU A 461 -42.80 12.55 -26.86
C GLU A 461 -41.69 11.61 -26.37
N ALA A 462 -41.52 11.54 -25.05
CA ALA A 462 -40.51 10.73 -24.36
C ALA A 462 -39.04 11.09 -24.65
N GLN A 463 -38.75 12.20 -25.35
CA GLN A 463 -37.37 12.61 -25.70
C GLN A 463 -36.85 13.78 -24.84
N SER A 464 -37.63 14.28 -23.89
CA SER A 464 -37.31 15.46 -23.08
C SER A 464 -36.07 15.33 -22.21
N SER A 465 -35.65 14.11 -21.88
CA SER A 465 -34.42 13.85 -21.11
C SER A 465 -33.14 14.15 -21.89
N GLY A 466 -33.20 14.21 -23.22
CA GLY A 466 -32.02 14.40 -24.08
C GLY A 466 -31.09 13.18 -24.17
N ILE A 467 -31.43 12.05 -23.55
CA ILE A 467 -30.60 10.83 -23.56
C ILE A 467 -30.42 10.30 -24.99
N THR A 468 -31.51 10.19 -25.75
CA THR A 468 -31.50 9.70 -27.14
C THR A 468 -30.81 10.68 -28.08
N TRP A 469 -30.97 11.99 -27.83
CA TRP A 469 -30.23 13.04 -28.54
C TRP A 469 -28.72 12.88 -28.38
N ASN A 470 -28.22 12.75 -27.15
CA ASN A 470 -26.79 12.57 -26.89
C ASN A 470 -26.27 11.27 -27.54
N TYR A 471 -27.06 10.20 -27.47
CA TYR A 471 -26.69 8.93 -28.10
C TYR A 471 -26.65 9.03 -29.63
N ALA A 472 -27.57 9.76 -30.27
CA ALA A 472 -27.53 10.00 -31.72
C ALA A 472 -26.26 10.75 -32.17
N LEU A 473 -25.81 11.75 -31.40
CA LEU A 473 -24.57 12.47 -31.70
C LEU A 473 -23.33 11.58 -31.59
N MET A 474 -23.31 10.68 -30.60
CA MET A 474 -22.28 9.68 -30.45
C MET A 474 -22.24 8.72 -31.65
N LEU A 475 -23.39 8.22 -32.11
CA LEU A 475 -23.50 7.32 -33.25
C LEU A 475 -22.98 7.95 -34.56
N ILE A 476 -23.16 9.27 -34.74
CA ILE A 476 -22.67 10.04 -35.89
C ILE A 476 -21.16 10.37 -35.78
N GLY A 477 -20.54 9.99 -34.66
CA GLY A 477 -19.12 10.18 -34.40
C GLY A 477 -18.78 11.64 -34.16
N ILE A 478 -19.67 12.40 -33.50
CA ILE A 478 -19.43 13.76 -33.04
C ILE A 478 -19.00 13.69 -31.57
N PRO A 479 -17.70 13.75 -31.25
CA PRO A 479 -17.24 13.74 -29.86
C PRO A 479 -17.62 15.06 -29.18
N GLY A 480 -17.90 15.02 -27.88
CA GLY A 480 -17.73 16.20 -27.02
C GLY A 480 -18.69 17.38 -27.20
N VAL A 481 -20.01 17.17 -27.23
CA VAL A 481 -20.97 18.30 -27.07
C VAL A 481 -20.95 18.85 -25.64
N LYS A 482 -20.61 17.98 -24.73
CA LYS A 482 -20.28 18.16 -23.32
C LYS A 482 -19.93 16.72 -22.93
N ALA A 483 -18.97 16.46 -22.06
CA ALA A 483 -19.08 15.22 -21.31
C ALA A 483 -20.54 15.19 -20.79
N ASP A 484 -21.34 14.22 -21.23
CA ASP A 484 -22.75 14.13 -20.86
C ASP A 484 -22.80 14.24 -19.32
N ARG A 485 -23.87 14.73 -18.71
CA ARG A 485 -24.02 14.77 -17.25
C ARG A 485 -23.56 13.47 -16.59
N MET A 486 -23.73 12.33 -17.27
CA MET A 486 -23.26 11.01 -16.83
C MET A 486 -21.74 10.84 -16.90
N VAL A 487 -21.09 11.24 -17.99
CA VAL A 487 -19.62 11.20 -18.13
C VAL A 487 -18.97 12.26 -17.22
N LEU A 488 -19.54 13.47 -17.15
CA LEU A 488 -19.15 14.50 -16.18
C LEU A 488 -19.23 13.99 -14.75
N LYS A 489 -20.32 13.29 -14.42
CA LYS A 489 -20.50 12.66 -13.12
C LYS A 489 -19.42 11.62 -12.88
N PHE A 490 -19.18 10.70 -13.83
CA PHE A 490 -18.12 9.69 -13.69
C PHE A 490 -16.74 10.34 -13.45
N VAL A 491 -16.38 11.35 -14.25
CA VAL A 491 -15.09 12.06 -14.09
C VAL A 491 -15.05 12.79 -12.76
N SER A 492 -16.13 13.48 -12.36
CA SER A 492 -16.16 14.19 -11.08
C SER A 492 -16.06 13.25 -9.88
N ASP A 493 -16.76 12.10 -9.95
CA ASP A 493 -16.73 11.05 -8.93
C ASP A 493 -15.33 10.43 -8.86
N ALA A 494 -14.67 10.18 -10.00
CA ALA A 494 -13.32 9.63 -10.08
C ALA A 494 -12.26 10.58 -9.49
N LEU A 495 -12.43 11.89 -9.69
CA LEU A 495 -11.47 12.91 -9.23
C LEU A 495 -11.79 13.44 -7.82
N GLY A 496 -12.97 13.15 -7.27
CA GLY A 496 -13.42 13.68 -5.98
C GLY A 496 -13.71 15.20 -5.99
N ARG A 497 -13.84 15.80 -7.18
CA ARG A 497 -14.13 17.23 -7.36
C ARG A 497 -14.97 17.47 -8.61
N THR A 498 -15.63 18.62 -8.68
CA THR A 498 -16.34 19.02 -9.90
C THR A 498 -15.36 19.40 -11.00
N VAL A 499 -15.68 19.00 -12.23
CA VAL A 499 -14.92 19.36 -13.44
C VAL A 499 -15.80 20.09 -14.44
N THR A 500 -15.19 20.96 -15.25
CA THR A 500 -15.89 21.53 -16.40
C THR A 500 -16.02 20.51 -17.52
N ALA A 501 -16.91 20.75 -18.48
CA ALA A 501 -17.07 19.87 -19.63
C ALA A 501 -15.84 19.80 -20.53
N THR A 502 -15.16 20.93 -20.71
CA THR A 502 -13.93 21.03 -21.49
C THR A 502 -12.81 20.25 -20.83
N GLU A 503 -12.69 20.38 -19.52
CA GLU A 503 -11.71 19.65 -18.71
C GLU A 503 -11.98 18.14 -18.72
N ALA A 504 -13.24 17.71 -18.54
CA ALA A 504 -13.61 16.31 -18.64
C ALA A 504 -13.29 15.72 -20.02
N ALA A 505 -13.55 16.45 -21.11
CA ALA A 505 -13.21 15.99 -22.45
C ALA A 505 -11.69 15.82 -22.66
N ALA A 506 -10.88 16.75 -22.13
CA ALA A 506 -9.43 16.65 -22.17
C ALA A 506 -8.92 15.44 -21.36
N LEU A 507 -9.45 15.25 -20.15
CA LEU A 507 -9.09 14.13 -19.27
C LEU A 507 -9.47 12.78 -19.88
N VAL A 508 -10.66 12.66 -20.47
CA VAL A 508 -11.09 11.42 -21.16
C VAL A 508 -10.21 11.12 -22.36
N SER A 509 -9.79 12.15 -23.11
CA SER A 509 -8.87 11.98 -24.25
C SER A 509 -7.47 11.53 -23.80
N GLY A 510 -6.95 12.09 -22.70
CA GLY A 510 -5.71 11.67 -22.07
C GLY A 510 -5.79 10.22 -21.58
N ALA A 511 -6.83 9.90 -20.81
CA ALA A 511 -7.07 8.55 -20.30
C ALA A 511 -7.20 7.51 -21.42
N ALA A 512 -7.93 7.82 -22.50
CA ALA A 512 -8.04 6.94 -23.67
C ALA A 512 -6.67 6.67 -24.30
N SER A 513 -5.83 7.71 -24.44
CA SER A 513 -4.48 7.61 -24.98
C SER A 513 -3.59 6.74 -24.09
N SER A 514 -3.63 6.98 -22.77
CA SER A 514 -2.88 6.21 -21.76
C SER A 514 -3.32 4.75 -21.69
N MET A 515 -4.60 4.46 -21.92
CA MET A 515 -5.15 3.09 -21.96
C MET A 515 -4.99 2.41 -23.33
N GLY A 516 -4.60 3.14 -24.39
CA GLY A 516 -4.51 2.60 -25.74
C GLY A 516 -5.86 2.23 -26.36
N VAL A 517 -6.95 2.91 -25.98
CA VAL A 517 -8.32 2.64 -26.46
C VAL A 517 -8.86 3.80 -27.29
N ASP A 518 -9.87 3.53 -28.12
CA ASP A 518 -10.58 4.60 -28.84
C ASP A 518 -11.34 5.49 -27.85
N VAL A 519 -11.17 6.81 -27.97
CA VAL A 519 -11.78 7.78 -27.05
C VAL A 519 -13.30 7.72 -27.03
N ILE A 520 -13.94 7.34 -28.13
CA ILE A 520 -15.40 7.23 -28.21
C ILE A 520 -15.88 5.93 -27.57
N ASP A 521 -15.10 4.84 -27.70
CA ASP A 521 -15.39 3.59 -26.99
C ASP A 521 -15.27 3.78 -25.47
N LEU A 522 -14.26 4.53 -25.00
CA LEU A 522 -14.11 4.90 -23.58
C LEU A 522 -15.26 5.80 -23.09
N ASP A 523 -15.58 6.87 -23.80
CA ASP A 523 -16.69 7.77 -23.46
C ASP A 523 -18.01 6.99 -23.33
N HIS A 524 -18.27 6.06 -24.24
CA HIS A 524 -19.46 5.21 -24.19
C HIS A 524 -19.44 4.25 -23.00
N ALA A 525 -18.31 3.61 -22.71
CA ALA A 525 -18.17 2.71 -21.56
C ALA A 525 -18.43 3.45 -20.24
N MET A 526 -17.83 4.63 -20.06
CA MET A 526 -18.06 5.51 -18.90
C MET A 526 -19.53 5.90 -18.77
N TRP A 527 -20.16 6.26 -19.89
CA TRP A 527 -21.57 6.63 -19.92
C TRP A 527 -22.48 5.45 -19.51
N ARG A 528 -22.22 4.24 -20.02
CA ARG A 528 -22.99 3.04 -19.67
C ARG A 528 -22.85 2.70 -18.19
N PHE A 529 -21.62 2.75 -17.68
CA PHE A 529 -21.35 2.54 -16.26
C PHE A 529 -22.11 3.55 -15.39
N ALA A 530 -21.96 4.84 -15.67
CA ALA A 530 -22.61 5.89 -14.89
C ALA A 530 -24.15 5.82 -14.97
N SER A 531 -24.71 5.33 -16.09
CA SER A 531 -26.15 5.16 -16.30
C SER A 531 -26.71 3.82 -15.78
N GLY A 532 -25.89 2.99 -15.12
CA GLY A 532 -26.30 1.71 -14.56
C GLY A 532 -26.60 0.64 -15.62
N ARG A 533 -26.03 0.79 -16.82
CA ARG A 533 -26.16 -0.18 -17.92
C ARG A 533 -24.93 -1.09 -17.95
N LEU A 534 -25.12 -2.34 -18.36
CA LEU A 534 -24.02 -3.30 -18.58
C LEU A 534 -22.97 -2.71 -19.53
N VAL A 535 -21.72 -2.58 -19.10
CA VAL A 535 -20.62 -2.02 -19.91
C VAL A 535 -20.09 -3.05 -20.91
N GLU A 536 -19.94 -4.30 -20.46
CA GLU A 536 -19.43 -5.41 -21.26
C GLU A 536 -20.56 -6.21 -21.93
N ASN A 537 -20.27 -6.73 -23.13
CA ASN A 537 -21.07 -7.76 -23.78
C ASN A 537 -20.24 -9.05 -23.86
N PHE A 538 -20.57 -10.04 -23.04
CA PHE A 538 -20.04 -11.40 -23.20
C PHE A 538 -20.78 -12.08 -24.36
N THR A 539 -20.32 -11.88 -25.59
CA THR A 539 -20.61 -12.83 -26.66
C THR A 539 -19.65 -14.01 -26.53
N GLU A 540 -20.18 -15.23 -26.54
CA GLU A 540 -19.38 -16.46 -26.46
C GLU A 540 -18.24 -16.46 -27.50
N PRO A 541 -17.04 -16.95 -27.16
CA PRO A 541 -15.90 -16.98 -28.07
C PRO A 541 -16.20 -17.93 -29.24
N GLY A 542 -16.55 -17.38 -30.41
CA GLY A 542 -16.79 -18.17 -31.62
C GLY A 542 -17.70 -17.53 -32.67
N GLU A 543 -18.52 -16.53 -32.35
CA GLU A 543 -19.24 -15.79 -33.39
C GLU A 543 -18.40 -14.61 -33.90
N PRO A 544 -18.04 -14.57 -35.20
CA PRO A 544 -17.31 -13.44 -35.74
C PRO A 544 -18.16 -12.18 -35.60
N ASN A 545 -17.50 -11.07 -35.25
CA ASN A 545 -18.06 -9.73 -35.30
C ASN A 545 -18.53 -9.46 -36.75
N ARG A 546 -19.79 -9.79 -37.05
CA ARG A 546 -20.36 -9.62 -38.38
C ARG A 546 -20.68 -8.13 -38.56
N ALA A 547 -19.85 -7.50 -39.39
CA ALA A 547 -19.92 -6.12 -39.85
C ALA A 547 -21.28 -5.72 -40.42
#